data_AF-A0A8E0TU12-F1
#
_entry.id   AF-A0A8E0TU12-F1
#
_cell.length_a   1.000
_cell.length_b   1.000
_cell.length_c   1.000
_cell.angle_alpha   90.00
_cell.angle_beta   90.00
_cell.angle_gamma   90.00
#
_symmetry.space_group_name_H-M   'P 1'
#
loop_
_entity.id
_entity.type
_entity.pdbx_description
1 polymer ?
#
loop_
_entity_poly.entity_id
_entity_poly.type
_entity_poly.pdbx_seq_one_letter_code
_entity_poly.pdbx_strand_id
1 'polypeptide(L)'
;MVHRGLAQAFREGRPMIFSADMEMEDGALLPAEIVAAPLRGPTGLPDRLLGLYQPLGADGDEAKDVQGLIVRAMTPAATPPVRRAALTLAAVDGRRIA
;
A
#
# COMPACT_ATOMS: atom_id res chain seq x y z
N MET A 1 -14.24 -7.03 4.42
CA MET A 1 -12.87 -7.53 4.71
C MET A 1 -11.84 -6.40 4.66
N VAL A 2 -11.76 -5.64 3.56
CA VAL A 2 -10.82 -4.53 3.34
C VAL A 2 -10.82 -3.47 4.47
N HIS A 3 -12.01 -3.02 4.90
CA HIS A 3 -12.14 -2.06 6.00
C HIS A 3 -11.41 -2.52 7.27
N ARG A 4 -11.39 -3.82 7.58
CA ARG A 4 -10.68 -4.34 8.76
C ARG A 4 -9.16 -4.15 8.61
N GLY A 5 -8.62 -4.43 7.43
CA GLY A 5 -7.20 -4.19 7.11
C GLY A 5 -6.83 -2.71 7.19
N LEU A 6 -7.63 -1.83 6.59
CA LEU A 6 -7.39 -0.38 6.66
C LEU A 6 -7.47 0.16 8.08
N ALA A 7 -8.48 -0.27 8.85
CA ALA A 7 -8.61 0.11 10.25
C ALA A 7 -7.45 -0.43 11.11
N GLN A 8 -6.93 -1.61 10.78
CA GLN A 8 -5.75 -2.16 11.42
C GLN A 8 -4.50 -1.31 11.10
N ALA A 9 -4.28 -0.96 9.83
CA ALA A 9 -3.19 -0.08 9.43
C ALA A 9 -3.21 1.25 10.19
N PHE A 10 -4.41 1.84 10.31
CA PHE A 10 -4.61 3.10 11.00
C PHE A 10 -4.39 2.99 12.51
N ARG A 11 -5.02 2.01 13.18
CA ARG A 11 -4.90 1.85 14.64
C ARG A 11 -3.47 1.52 15.07
N GLU A 12 -2.76 0.72 14.29
CA GLU A 12 -1.46 0.20 14.66
C GLU A 12 -0.31 1.06 14.08
N GLY A 13 -0.63 2.06 13.26
CA GLY A 13 0.36 2.93 12.63
C GLY A 13 1.37 2.17 11.78
N ARG A 14 0.97 1.02 11.22
CA ARG A 14 1.81 0.16 10.37
C ARG A 14 1.16 -0.10 9.00
N PRO A 15 1.94 -0.27 7.93
CA PRO A 15 1.38 -0.57 6.63
C PRO A 15 0.71 -1.95 6.58
N MET A 16 -0.32 -2.07 5.75
CA MET A 16 -0.96 -3.33 5.39
C MET A 16 -0.81 -3.57 3.88
N ILE A 17 -0.46 -4.79 3.51
CA ILE A 17 -0.36 -5.28 2.14
C ILE A 17 -1.63 -6.07 1.83
N PHE A 18 -2.22 -5.85 0.67
CA PHE A 18 -3.39 -6.53 0.15
C PHE A 18 -3.00 -7.20 -1.16
N SER A 19 -3.18 -8.52 -1.25
CA SER A 19 -3.15 -9.22 -2.54
C SER A 19 -4.57 -9.21 -3.09
N ALA A 20 -4.75 -8.71 -4.29
CA ALA A 20 -6.05 -8.52 -4.91
C ALA A 20 -6.03 -8.84 -6.41
N ASP A 21 -7.21 -8.99 -7.00
CA ASP A 21 -7.38 -8.83 -8.44
C ASP A 21 -8.13 -7.54 -8.73
N MET A 22 -7.71 -6.87 -9.79
CA MET A 22 -8.41 -5.75 -10.41
C MET A 22 -9.36 -6.31 -11.47
N GLU A 23 -10.65 -6.02 -11.32
CA GLU A 23 -11.66 -6.34 -12.31
C GLU A 23 -11.71 -5.24 -13.37
N MET A 24 -11.38 -5.62 -14.61
CA MET A 24 -11.34 -4.74 -15.77
C MET A 24 -12.73 -4.62 -16.41
N GLU A 25 -12.93 -3.63 -17.26
CA GLU A 25 -14.20 -3.43 -17.97
C GLU A 25 -14.61 -4.62 -18.86
N ASP A 26 -13.64 -5.32 -19.44
CA ASP A 26 -13.85 -6.53 -20.25
C ASP A 26 -14.06 -7.81 -19.42
N GLY A 27 -14.11 -7.69 -18.09
CA GLY A 27 -14.24 -8.81 -17.16
C GLY A 27 -12.93 -9.56 -16.89
N ALA A 28 -11.80 -9.13 -17.44
CA ALA A 28 -10.51 -9.70 -17.10
C ALA A 28 -10.16 -9.42 -15.62
N LEU A 29 -9.43 -10.35 -15.02
CA LEU A 29 -8.88 -10.21 -13.66
C LEU A 29 -7.37 -10.06 -13.74
N LEU A 30 -6.87 -8.87 -13.39
CA LEU A 30 -5.44 -8.57 -13.36
C LEU A 30 -4.95 -8.61 -11.91
N PRO A 31 -4.03 -9.52 -11.53
CA PRO A 31 -3.51 -9.55 -10.17
C PRO A 31 -2.78 -8.24 -9.84
N ALA A 32 -2.93 -7.80 -8.60
CA ALA A 32 -2.28 -6.60 -8.07
C ALA A 32 -1.89 -6.78 -6.60
N GLU A 33 -0.85 -6.07 -6.21
CA GLU A 33 -0.52 -5.81 -4.81
C GLU A 33 -0.82 -4.37 -4.46
N ILE A 34 -1.48 -4.17 -3.32
CA ILE A 34 -1.82 -2.84 -2.82
C ILE A 34 -1.22 -2.68 -1.43
N VAL A 35 -0.60 -1.55 -1.16
CA VAL A 35 -0.14 -1.17 0.17
C VAL A 35 -0.98 0.00 0.67
N ALA A 36 -1.55 -0.13 1.86
CA ALA A 36 -2.10 0.99 2.61
C ALA A 36 -1.15 1.36 3.76
N ALA A 37 -0.45 2.49 3.61
CA ALA A 37 0.51 2.98 4.58
C ALA A 37 -0.07 4.17 5.37
N PRO A 38 -0.15 4.12 6.71
CA PRO A 38 -0.62 5.25 7.50
C PRO A 38 0.39 6.40 7.47
N LEU A 39 -0.11 7.61 7.24
CA LEU A 39 0.63 8.85 7.37
C LEU A 39 0.31 9.46 8.74
N ARG A 40 1.35 9.96 9.42
CA ARG A 40 1.20 10.61 10.72
C ARG A 40 0.90 12.10 10.52
N GLY A 41 -0.06 12.60 11.31
CA GLY A 41 -0.37 14.00 11.42
C GLY A 41 0.57 14.77 12.33
N PRO A 42 0.31 16.07 12.55
CA PRO A 42 1.10 16.92 13.45
C PRO A 42 1.16 16.43 14.91
N THR A 43 0.16 15.66 15.34
CA THR A 43 0.09 15.04 16.67
C THR A 43 0.91 13.75 16.79
N GLY A 44 1.55 13.31 15.71
CA GLY A 44 2.27 12.04 15.63
C GLY A 44 1.35 10.81 15.50
N LEU A 45 0.03 10.98 15.55
CA LEU A 45 -0.95 9.91 15.35
C LEU A 45 -1.25 9.71 13.86
N PRO A 46 -1.55 8.48 13.41
CA PRO A 46 -2.11 8.25 12.08
C PRO A 46 -3.37 9.09 11.86
N ASP A 47 -3.41 9.83 10.74
CA ASP A 47 -4.57 10.65 10.37
C ASP A 47 -5.04 10.44 8.92
N ARG A 48 -4.17 9.87 8.07
CA ARG A 48 -4.42 9.58 6.65
C ARG A 48 -3.78 8.25 6.25
N LEU A 49 -4.15 7.75 5.08
CA LEU A 49 -3.54 6.57 4.45
C LEU A 49 -3.02 6.95 3.05
N LEU A 50 -1.81 6.51 2.72
CA LEU A 50 -1.28 6.48 1.37
C LEU A 50 -1.53 5.09 0.78
N GLY A 51 -2.23 5.05 -0.35
CA GLY A 51 -2.39 3.84 -1.15
C GLY A 51 -1.32 3.80 -2.25
N LEU A 52 -0.58 2.69 -2.33
CA LEU A 52 0.24 2.34 -3.49
C LEU A 52 -0.34 1.07 -4.10
N TYR A 53 -0.39 0.97 -5.41
CA TYR A 53 -0.79 -0.27 -6.09
C TYR A 53 0.24 -0.61 -7.16
N GLN A 54 0.46 -1.90 -7.34
CA GLN A 54 1.31 -2.45 -8.38
C GLN A 54 0.56 -3.57 -9.09
N PRO A 55 0.19 -3.38 -10.36
CA PRO A 55 -0.24 -4.48 -11.22
C PRO A 55 0.88 -5.53 -11.32
N LEU A 56 0.52 -6.81 -11.28
CA LEU A 56 1.47 -7.92 -11.39
C LEU A 56 1.45 -8.60 -12.77
N GLY A 57 0.51 -8.23 -13.64
CA GLY A 57 0.49 -8.71 -15.02
C GLY A 57 1.51 -8.00 -15.92
N ALA A 58 1.88 -8.66 -17.02
CA ALA A 58 2.91 -8.20 -17.95
C ALA A 58 2.41 -7.17 -18.99
N ASP A 59 1.12 -6.82 -18.96
CA ASP A 59 0.46 -6.03 -20.01
C ASP A 59 0.60 -4.52 -19.75
N GLY A 60 1.81 -4.00 -19.97
CA GLY A 60 2.06 -2.59 -20.31
C GLY A 60 1.76 -1.52 -19.25
N ASP A 61 2.45 -0.38 -19.39
CA ASP A 61 2.42 0.79 -18.50
C ASP A 61 1.14 1.65 -18.60
N GLU A 62 0.12 1.20 -19.35
CA GLU A 62 -1.11 1.97 -19.53
C GLU A 62 -2.04 1.80 -18.33
N ALA A 63 -2.34 2.91 -17.67
CA ALA A 63 -3.40 2.98 -16.69
C ALA A 63 -4.73 2.62 -17.38
N LYS A 64 -5.33 1.51 -16.97
CA LYS A 64 -6.64 1.07 -17.41
C LYS A 64 -7.65 1.32 -16.31
N ASP A 65 -8.89 1.62 -16.70
CA ASP A 65 -9.98 1.78 -15.74
C ASP A 65 -10.30 0.43 -15.06
N VAL A 66 -10.39 0.46 -13.73
CA VAL A 66 -10.69 -0.68 -12.89
C VAL A 66 -12.11 -0.52 -12.34
N GLN A 67 -12.97 -1.50 -12.57
CA GLN A 67 -14.36 -1.52 -12.11
C GLN A 67 -14.48 -2.02 -10.67
N GLY A 68 -13.57 -2.90 -10.25
CA GLY A 68 -13.65 -3.56 -8.95
C GLY A 68 -12.31 -4.06 -8.43
N LEU A 69 -12.26 -4.28 -7.11
CA LEU A 69 -11.12 -4.89 -6.44
C LEU A 69 -11.58 -6.09 -5.62
N ILE A 70 -11.05 -7.26 -5.96
CA ILE A 70 -11.33 -8.52 -5.26
C ILE A 70 -10.13 -8.82 -4.37
N VAL A 71 -10.21 -8.45 -3.09
CA VAL A 71 -9.14 -8.70 -2.12
C VAL A 71 -9.12 -10.17 -1.73
N ARG A 72 -8.01 -10.86 -2.02
CA ARG A 72 -7.77 -12.28 -1.71
C ARG A 72 -7.08 -12.46 -0.35
N ALA A 73 -6.13 -11.59 -0.01
CA ALA A 73 -5.37 -11.68 1.23
C ALA A 73 -5.04 -10.30 1.80
N MET A 74 -4.78 -10.25 3.11
CA MET A 74 -4.32 -9.05 3.82
C MET A 74 -3.23 -9.45 4.80
N THR A 75 -2.08 -8.80 4.74
CA THR A 75 -0.93 -9.07 5.60
C THR A 75 -0.33 -7.76 6.13
N PRO A 76 0.03 -7.67 7.42
CA PRO A 76 0.82 -6.53 7.89
C PRO A 76 2.18 -6.50 7.20
N ALA A 77 2.64 -5.31 6.79
CA ALA A 77 4.00 -5.17 6.28
C ALA A 77 5.01 -5.50 7.38
N ALA A 78 6.12 -6.13 6.98
CA ALA A 78 7.15 -6.73 7.83
C ALA A 78 7.43 -5.95 9.13
N THR A 79 7.24 -6.63 10.26
CA THR A 79 7.58 -6.12 11.60
C THR A 79 9.06 -5.70 11.66
N PRO A 80 9.39 -4.43 11.97
CA PRO A 80 10.79 -4.02 12.13
C PRO A 80 11.40 -4.71 13.36
N PRO A 81 12.68 -5.16 13.33
CA PRO A 81 13.35 -5.61 14.55
C PRO A 81 13.49 -4.43 15.52
N VAL A 82 13.21 -4.70 16.80
CA VAL A 82 12.96 -3.74 17.91
C VAL A 82 14.10 -2.71 18.17
N ARG A 83 15.23 -2.75 17.47
CA ARG A 83 16.39 -1.87 17.74
C ARG A 83 17.18 -1.47 16.48
N ARG A 84 16.63 -0.59 15.64
CA ARG A 84 17.44 0.28 14.76
C ARG A 84 16.74 1.63 14.61
N ALA A 85 17.52 2.72 14.63
CA ALA A 85 16.99 4.05 14.35
C ALA A 85 16.23 4.05 13.01
N ALA A 86 15.09 4.75 12.97
CA ALA A 86 14.21 4.78 11.81
C ALA A 86 14.97 5.25 10.57
N LEU A 87 15.01 4.41 9.53
CA LEU A 87 15.55 4.82 8.24
C LEU A 87 14.60 5.87 7.66
N THR A 88 15.13 7.05 7.36
CA THR A 88 14.43 8.06 6.55
C THR A 88 15.10 8.04 5.18
N LEU A 89 14.39 7.60 4.15
CA LEU A 89 14.84 7.82 2.78
C LEU A 89 14.39 9.23 2.39
N ALA A 90 15.34 10.16 2.35
CA ALA A 90 15.14 11.49 1.81
C ALA A 90 15.99 11.66 0.54
N ALA A 91 15.36 12.07 -0.55
CA ALA A 91 16.02 12.45 -1.79
C ALA A 91 15.43 13.78 -2.28
N VAL A 92 16.30 14.67 -2.76
CA VAL A 92 15.95 15.89 -3.48
C VAL A 92 16.67 15.83 -4.82
N ASP A 93 15.95 16.00 -5.92
CA ASP A 93 16.48 15.96 -7.30
C ASP A 93 17.31 14.70 -7.62
N GLY A 94 16.84 13.54 -7.16
CA GLY A 94 17.54 12.26 -7.36
C GLY A 94 18.83 12.12 -6.54
N ARG A 95 19.16 13.08 -5.69
CA ARG A 95 20.33 13.03 -4.81
C ARG A 95 19.91 12.67 -3.40
N ARG A 96 20.52 11.60 -2.89
CA ARG A 96 20.32 11.13 -1.52
C ARG A 96 20.87 12.16 -0.53
N ILE A 97 20.02 12.61 0.39
CA ILE A 97 20.39 13.51 1.48
C ILE A 97 20.26 12.74 2.80
N ALA A 98 21.23 11.87 3.03
CA ALA A 98 21.47 11.20 4.30
C ALA A 98 22.95 10.86 4.40
#